data_AF-A0A527XB96-F1
#
_entry.id   AF-A0A527XB96-F1
#
_cell.length_a   1.000
_cell.length_b   1.000
_cell.length_c   1.000
_cell.angle_alpha   90.00
_cell.angle_beta   90.00
_cell.angle_gamma   90.00
#
_symmetry.space_group_name_H-M   'P 1'
#
loop_
_entity.id
_entity.type
_entity.pdbx_description
1 polymer ?
#
loop_
_entity_poly.entity_id
_entity_poly.type
_entity_poly.pdbx_seq_one_letter_code
_entity_poly.pdbx_strand_id
1 'polypeptide(L)' 'MGALEHRGEEVAQRNPLRRLPVLELDDGTIITESIAICRYFEELHPEPALFGRGALGKAKVEMWQRRLELN' A
#
# COMPACT_ATOMS: atom_id res chain seq x y z
N MET A 1 5.23 -8.91 16.00
CA MET A 1 3.87 -9.48 15.92
C MET A 1 3.97 -10.98 15.84
N GLY A 2 3.67 -11.67 16.93
CA GLY A 2 3.52 -13.13 16.99
C GLY A 2 2.09 -13.44 17.40
N ALA A 3 1.50 -14.52 16.87
CA ALA A 3 0.10 -14.96 17.08
C ALA A 3 -1.00 -14.31 16.20
N LEU A 4 -0.75 -14.11 14.90
CA LEU A 4 -1.79 -13.73 13.91
C LEU A 4 -2.59 -12.46 14.26
N GLU A 5 -1.99 -11.52 15.01
CA GLU A 5 -2.64 -10.28 15.48
C GLU A 5 -3.27 -9.44 14.35
N HIS A 6 -2.73 -9.54 13.12
CA HIS A 6 -3.31 -8.91 11.93
C HIS A 6 -4.72 -9.40 11.55
N ARG A 7 -5.18 -10.51 12.15
CA ARG A 7 -6.53 -11.06 11.98
C ARG A 7 -7.47 -10.73 13.13
N GLY A 8 -6.96 -10.01 14.14
CA GLY A 8 -7.72 -9.57 15.31
C GLY A 8 -8.75 -8.50 14.96
N GLU A 9 -9.60 -8.18 15.94
CA GLU A 9 -10.68 -7.21 15.78
C GLU A 9 -10.18 -5.80 15.47
N GLU A 10 -9.03 -5.40 16.03
CA GLU A 10 -8.42 -4.10 15.78
C GLU A 10 -8.16 -3.87 14.28
N VAL A 11 -7.54 -4.84 13.60
CA VAL A 11 -7.32 -4.74 12.15
C VAL A 11 -8.62 -4.92 11.38
N ALA A 12 -9.56 -5.74 11.86
CA ALA A 12 -10.87 -5.88 11.22
C ALA A 12 -11.69 -4.59 11.22
N GLN A 13 -11.57 -3.77 12.28
CA GLN A 13 -12.24 -2.47 12.38
C GLN A 13 -11.67 -1.45 11.38
N ARG A 14 -10.35 -1.47 11.14
CA ARG A 14 -9.70 -0.57 10.17
C ARG A 14 -9.74 -1.09 8.73
N ASN A 15 -9.57 -2.39 8.54
CA ASN A 15 -9.61 -3.08 7.26
C ASN A 15 -10.48 -4.34 7.38
N PRO A 16 -11.72 -4.33 6.85
CA PRO A 16 -12.62 -5.48 6.87
C PRO A 16 -12.02 -6.76 6.25
N LEU A 17 -11.06 -6.62 5.33
CA LEU A 17 -10.35 -7.75 4.72
C LEU A 17 -9.33 -8.43 5.66
N ARG A 18 -9.07 -7.84 6.83
CA ARG A 18 -8.12 -8.32 7.85
C ARG A 18 -6.71 -8.55 7.30
N ARG A 19 -6.30 -7.62 6.43
CA ARG A 19 -4.98 -7.61 5.78
C ARG A 19 -4.20 -6.39 6.22
N LEU A 20 -2.89 -6.58 6.30
CA LEU A 20 -1.92 -5.50 6.41
C LEU A 20 -1.26 -5.28 5.03
N PRO A 21 -0.72 -4.09 4.76
CA PRO A 21 -0.68 -2.90 5.63
C PRO A 21 -2.01 -2.11 5.70
N VAL A 22 -2.13 -1.31 6.76
CA VAL A 22 -3.15 -0.26 6.96
C VAL A 22 -2.42 1.00 7.39
N LEU A 23 -2.68 2.12 6.73
CA LEU A 23 -2.18 3.46 7.10
C LEU A 23 -3.35 4.26 7.67
N GLU A 24 -3.21 4.74 8.90
CA GLU A 24 -4.12 5.69 9.54
C GLU A 24 -3.42 7.05 9.59
N LEU A 25 -4.07 8.08 9.03
CA LEU A 25 -3.56 9.46 9.04
C LEU A 25 -3.94 10.16 10.35
N ASP A 26 -3.33 11.32 10.62
CA ASP A 26 -3.58 12.10 11.84
C ASP A 26 -5.04 12.53 12.01
N ASP A 27 -5.80 12.64 10.92
CA ASP A 27 -7.23 12.96 10.91
C ASP A 27 -8.16 11.75 11.03
N GLY A 28 -7.60 10.56 11.20
CA GLY A 28 -8.32 9.29 11.29
C GLY A 28 -8.67 8.65 9.94
N THR A 29 -8.26 9.24 8.80
CA THR A 29 -8.46 8.63 7.48
C THR A 29 -7.67 7.32 7.37
N ILE A 30 -8.33 6.27 6.85
CA ILE A 30 -7.70 4.96 6.63
C ILE A 30 -7.43 4.73 5.15
N ILE A 31 -6.18 4.38 4.82
CA ILE A 31 -5.74 3.90 3.50
C ILE A 31 -5.28 2.46 3.65
N THR A 32 -5.90 1.55 2.90
CA THR A 32 -5.50 0.14 2.81
C THR A 32 -4.93 -0.15 1.41
N GLU A 33 -4.40 -1.36 1.23
CA GLU A 33 -3.67 -1.79 0.03
C GLU A 33 -2.29 -1.12 -0.10
N SER A 34 -1.24 -1.95 -0.14
CA SER A 34 0.15 -1.48 -0.13
C SER A 34 0.47 -0.49 -1.25
N ILE A 35 -0.11 -0.69 -2.44
CA ILE A 35 0.12 0.17 -3.61
C ILE A 35 -0.54 1.53 -3.45
N ALA A 36 -1.73 1.60 -2.85
CA ALA A 36 -2.39 2.88 -2.58
C ALA A 36 -1.62 3.68 -1.51
N ILE A 37 -1.12 3.00 -0.47
CA ILE A 37 -0.25 3.60 0.55
C ILE A 37 1.05 4.12 -0.07
N CYS A 38 1.72 3.32 -0.91
CA CYS A 38 2.91 3.78 -1.63
C CYS A 38 2.60 4.97 -2.54
N ARG A 39 1.44 4.99 -3.21
CA ARG A 39 1.02 6.13 -4.06
C ARG A 39 0.87 7.40 -3.22
N TYR A 40 0.24 7.31 -2.06
CA TYR A 40 0.10 8.44 -1.15
C TYR A 40 1.47 9.04 -0.78
N PHE A 41 2.44 8.19 -0.41
CA PHE A 41 3.79 8.66 -0.09
C PHE A 41 4.58 9.15 -1.30
N GLU A 42 4.40 8.58 -2.49
CA GLU A 42 5.03 9.09 -3.73
C GLU A 42 4.58 10.52 -4.02
N GLU A 43 3.29 10.83 -3.83
CA GLU A 43 2.78 12.18 -4.07
C GLU A 43 3.28 13.19 -3.03
N LEU A 44 3.45 12.77 -1.77
CA LEU A 44 4.02 13.62 -0.71
C LEU A 44 5.56 13.76 -0.81
N HIS A 45 6.22 12.69 -1.24
CA HIS A 45 7.67 12.55 -1.30
C HIS A 45 8.07 11.92 -2.64
N PRO A 46 8.16 12.72 -3.72
CA PRO A 46 8.45 12.20 -5.07
C PRO A 46 9.84 11.57 -5.24
N GLU A 47 10.74 11.77 -4.27
CA GLU A 47 12.09 11.22 -4.29
C GLU A 47 12.43 10.54 -2.94
N PRO A 48 12.88 9.27 -2.97
CA PRO A 48 13.13 8.45 -4.16
C PRO A 48 11.84 7.92 -4.82
N ALA A 49 11.78 7.95 -6.15
CA ALA A 49 10.59 7.51 -6.91
C ALA A 49 10.31 6.00 -6.76
N LEU A 50 9.26 5.66 -6.02
CA LEU A 50 8.79 4.30 -5.75
C LEU A 50 8.19 3.63 -7.00
N PHE A 51 7.55 4.42 -7.87
CA PHE A 51 6.91 3.91 -9.08
C PHE A 51 7.76 4.11 -10.33
N GLY A 52 9.04 4.48 -10.19
CA GLY A 52 9.94 4.72 -11.31
C GLY A 52 9.78 6.11 -11.94
N ARG A 53 10.81 6.52 -12.70
CA ARG A 53 10.91 7.85 -13.31
C ARG A 53 10.51 7.84 -14.79
N GLY A 54 9.79 8.88 -15.20
CA GLY A 54 9.32 9.06 -16.57
C GLY A 54 8.28 8.01 -17.01
N ALA A 55 7.73 8.18 -18.21
CA ALA A 55 6.66 7.31 -18.72
C ALA A 55 7.07 5.83 -18.79
N LEU A 56 8.26 5.54 -19.33
CA LEU A 56 8.74 4.16 -19.48
C LEU A 56 9.07 3.48 -18.14
N GLY A 57 9.65 4.22 -17.19
CA GLY A 57 9.95 3.69 -15.86
C GLY A 57 8.69 3.30 -15.12
N LYS A 58 7.70 4.20 -15.12
CA LYS A 58 6.37 3.96 -14.52
C LYS A 58 5.67 2.74 -15.13
N ALA A 59 5.62 2.66 -16.46
CA ALA A 59 5.02 1.51 -17.14
C ALA A 59 5.70 0.18 -16.80
N LYS A 60 7.03 0.16 -16.63
CA LYS A 60 7.76 -1.07 -16.26
C LYS A 60 7.46 -1.52 -14.84
N VAL A 61 7.41 -0.61 -13.88
CA VAL A 61 7.08 -0.94 -12.48
C VAL A 61 5.65 -1.47 -12.40
N GLU A 62 4.70 -0.77 -13.02
CA GLU A 62 3.30 -1.18 -13.04
C GLU A 62 3.09 -2.55 -13.70
N MET A 63 3.77 -2.81 -14.83
CA MET A 63 3.73 -4.12 -15.49
C MET A 63 4.16 -5.26 -14.56
N TRP A 64 5.25 -5.08 -13.81
CA TRP A 64 5.73 -6.11 -12.87
C TRP A 64 4.82 -6.26 -11.66
N GLN A 65 4.33 -5.14 -11.12
CA GLN A 65 3.35 -5.14 -10.04
C GLN A 65 2.09 -5.94 -10.44
N ARG A 66 1.58 -5.70 -11.66
CA ARG A 66 0.39 -6.39 -12.17
C ARG A 66 0.59 -7.87 -12.38
N ARG A 67 1.78 -8.29 -12.79
CA ARG A 67 2.14 -9.71 -12.86
C ARG A 67 2.15 -10.34 -11.47
N LEU A 68 2.78 -9.69 -10.48
CA LEU A 68 2.88 -10.25 -9.13
C LEU A 68 1.52 -10.39 -8.43
N GLU A 69 0.59 -9.47 -8.66
CA GLU A 69 -0.73 -9.52 -8.03
C GLU A 69 -1.70 -10.53 -8.67
N LEU A 70 -1.43 -11.01 -9.89
CA LEU A 70 -2.29 -11.93 -10.62
C LEU A 70 -1.75 -13.37 -10.71
N ASN A 71 -0.55 -13.62 -10.17
CA ASN A 71 0.06 -14.96 -10.07
C ASN A 71 0.01 -15.47 -8.63
#